data_AF-A0A5N3X4X4-F1
#
_entry.id   AF-A0A5N3X4X4-F1
#
_cell.length_a   1.000
_cell.length_b   1.000
_cell.length_c   1.000
_cell.angle_alpha   90.00
_cell.angle_beta   90.00
_cell.angle_gamma   90.00
#
_symmetry.space_group_name_H-M   'P 1'
#
loop_
_entity.id
_entity.type
_entity.pdbx_description
1 polymer ?
#
loop_
_entity_poly.entity_id
_entity_poly.type
_entity_poly.pdbx_seq_one_letter_code
_entity_poly.pdbx_strand_id
1 'polypeptide(L)'
;ILLWVQLYYGSVGKDLALLDTQNLLRAQITNFTFNLGFSGKFYHTGTEEEDEGDDRLLGSVDEFWWFPHMWSHMQPHLFHNESSLVEQMILNKKFALVLPRQTCGLFTHTIFYKEYPGGPKELDKSIQGGELFFTVVLNPVRTTALYLFLVMHPSILSNSPSPKTFEEVQFFNRNNYHRGIDWYMDFFPVPSNVTTDFLFEKSANYFHSEEAPKRAASLVPKAKIITILIDPSDRAYSWYQHQRSHEDPAALRFSFYEVISAGPRAPSELRALQKRCLVPGWYASHIERWLVYFPPFQLLIIDGQQLRTDPATVMDEVQKFLGVSPHYNYSEALTFDSHKGFWCQLLEEGKTKCLGKSKGRKYPPMDPDSRAFLSSYYREHNVELSKLLHRLGQPLPSWLRQELQKLR
;
A
#
# COMPACT_ATOMS: atom_id res chain seq x y z
N ILE A 1 -14.60 -10.41 -13.92
CA ILE A 1 -13.55 -9.35 -13.90
C ILE A 1 -14.21 -8.11 -14.48
N LEU A 2 -14.21 -6.99 -13.74
CA LEU A 2 -14.82 -5.72 -14.15
C LEU A 2 -13.70 -4.83 -14.70
N LEU A 3 -13.64 -4.65 -16.02
CA LEU A 3 -12.88 -3.55 -16.61
C LEU A 3 -13.80 -2.34 -16.76
N TRP A 4 -13.28 -1.19 -16.35
CA TRP A 4 -13.98 0.09 -16.42
C TRP A 4 -13.44 0.86 -17.62
N VAL A 5 -14.32 1.18 -18.58
CA VAL A 5 -13.96 1.97 -19.77
C VAL A 5 -14.90 3.17 -19.80
N GLN A 6 -14.33 4.38 -19.76
CA GLN A 6 -15.09 5.63 -19.89
C GLN A 6 -14.93 6.14 -21.33
N LEU A 7 -16.01 6.14 -22.09
CA LEU A 7 -16.02 6.63 -23.48
C LEU A 7 -16.36 8.12 -23.51
N TYR A 8 -15.59 8.88 -24.28
CA TYR A 8 -15.95 10.23 -24.70
C TYR A 8 -15.98 10.22 -26.23
N TYR A 9 -17.15 10.52 -26.79
CA TYR A 9 -17.46 10.57 -28.22
C TYR A 9 -17.25 9.23 -28.94
N GLY A 10 -18.35 8.48 -29.08
CA GLY A 10 -18.39 7.21 -29.80
C GLY A 10 -18.35 7.48 -31.29
N SER A 11 -17.20 7.33 -31.94
CA SER A 11 -17.21 7.18 -33.40
C SER A 11 -17.56 5.73 -33.73
N VAL A 12 -18.31 5.50 -34.80
CA VAL A 12 -18.80 4.17 -35.23
C VAL A 12 -17.76 3.02 -35.13
N GLY A 13 -16.47 3.32 -35.35
CA GLY A 13 -15.38 2.34 -35.25
C GLY A 13 -14.99 1.92 -33.82
N LYS A 14 -15.23 2.75 -32.80
CA LYS A 14 -14.86 2.44 -31.40
C LYS A 14 -15.84 1.48 -30.74
N ASP A 15 -17.13 1.56 -31.05
CA ASP A 15 -18.17 0.76 -30.39
C ASP A 15 -18.16 -0.70 -30.87
N LEU A 16 -17.90 -0.92 -32.17
CA LEU A 16 -17.63 -2.24 -32.73
C LEU A 16 -16.41 -2.90 -32.09
N ALA A 17 -15.32 -2.14 -31.94
CA ALA A 17 -14.10 -2.63 -31.29
C ALA A 17 -14.33 -2.99 -29.82
N LEU A 18 -15.21 -2.27 -29.11
CA LEU A 18 -15.52 -2.53 -27.71
C LEU A 18 -16.27 -3.85 -27.53
N LEU A 19 -17.29 -4.11 -28.35
CA LEU A 19 -18.06 -5.35 -28.30
C LEU A 19 -17.22 -6.55 -28.78
N ASP A 20 -16.41 -6.37 -29.82
CA ASP A 20 -15.49 -7.41 -30.32
C ASP A 20 -14.44 -7.76 -29.25
N THR A 21 -13.88 -6.75 -28.59
CA THR A 21 -12.95 -6.96 -27.47
C THR A 21 -13.62 -7.65 -26.31
N GLN A 22 -14.87 -7.29 -25.97
CA GLN A 22 -15.63 -7.95 -24.93
C GLN A 22 -15.85 -9.43 -25.25
N ASN A 23 -16.21 -9.76 -26.49
CA ASN A 23 -16.43 -11.12 -26.95
C ASN A 23 -15.14 -11.94 -26.95
N LEU A 24 -14.01 -11.34 -27.35
CA LEU A 24 -12.69 -11.96 -27.24
C LEU A 24 -12.35 -12.28 -25.77
N LEU A 25 -12.65 -11.36 -24.86
CA LEU A 25 -12.40 -11.55 -23.43
C LEU A 25 -13.37 -12.58 -22.82
N ARG A 26 -14.62 -12.65 -23.27
CA ARG A 26 -15.60 -13.68 -22.88
C ARG A 26 -15.14 -15.09 -23.23
N ALA A 27 -14.35 -15.26 -24.31
CA ALA A 27 -13.76 -16.55 -24.66
C ALA A 27 -12.71 -17.05 -23.65
N GLN A 28 -12.11 -16.15 -22.86
CA GLN A 28 -11.09 -16.48 -21.86
C GLN A 28 -11.61 -16.35 -20.42
N ILE A 29 -12.61 -15.50 -20.20
CA ILE A 29 -13.18 -15.16 -18.91
C ILE A 29 -14.70 -15.29 -19.01
N THR A 30 -15.24 -16.39 -18.46
CA THR A 30 -16.69 -16.63 -18.45
C THR A 30 -17.44 -15.44 -17.84
N ASN A 31 -18.48 -14.98 -18.53
CA ASN A 31 -19.33 -13.84 -18.14
C ASN A 31 -18.59 -12.49 -18.00
N PHE A 32 -17.48 -12.28 -18.70
CA PHE A 32 -16.86 -10.96 -18.77
C PHE A 32 -17.79 -9.94 -19.44
N THR A 33 -17.97 -8.78 -18.80
CA THR A 33 -18.78 -7.67 -19.31
C THR A 33 -18.12 -6.35 -18.88
N PHE A 34 -17.96 -5.41 -19.81
CA PHE A 34 -17.47 -4.07 -19.56
C PHE A 34 -18.50 -3.26 -18.79
N ASN A 35 -18.02 -2.39 -17.90
CA ASN A 35 -18.85 -1.42 -17.20
C ASN A 35 -18.59 -0.02 -17.73
N LEU A 36 -19.62 0.59 -18.31
CA LEU A 36 -19.59 1.86 -19.02
C LEU A 36 -20.27 2.96 -18.21
N GLY A 37 -19.63 4.11 -18.18
CA GLY A 37 -20.17 5.32 -17.57
C GLY A 37 -20.82 6.20 -18.63
N PHE A 38 -21.99 6.76 -18.34
CA PHE A 38 -22.68 7.68 -19.26
C PHE A 38 -22.97 9.05 -18.62
N SER A 39 -23.01 10.09 -19.46
CA SER A 39 -23.37 11.46 -19.11
C SER A 39 -24.23 12.06 -20.21
N GLY A 40 -25.46 12.44 -19.88
CA GLY A 40 -26.41 12.88 -20.90
C GLY A 40 -26.14 14.28 -21.48
N LYS A 41 -25.25 15.11 -20.92
CA LYS A 41 -24.98 16.46 -21.46
C LYS A 41 -24.46 16.47 -22.90
N PHE A 42 -23.71 15.44 -23.28
CA PHE A 42 -23.01 15.39 -24.55
C PHE A 42 -23.64 14.42 -25.56
N TYR A 43 -24.75 13.78 -25.19
CA TYR A 43 -25.49 12.91 -26.11
C TYR A 43 -26.01 13.71 -27.30
N HIS A 44 -25.71 13.24 -28.52
CA HIS A 44 -26.10 13.91 -29.77
C HIS A 44 -25.63 15.37 -29.86
N THR A 45 -24.40 15.60 -29.42
CA THR A 45 -23.75 16.93 -29.51
C THR A 45 -22.45 16.88 -30.30
N GLY A 46 -22.13 15.74 -30.93
CA GLY A 46 -20.91 15.49 -31.67
C GLY A 46 -21.05 15.78 -33.16
N THR A 47 -20.15 15.20 -33.96
CA THR A 47 -20.31 15.10 -35.42
C THR A 47 -21.35 14.03 -35.78
N GLU A 48 -21.83 14.01 -37.03
CA GLU A 48 -22.78 12.99 -37.52
C GLU A 48 -22.25 11.55 -37.28
N GLU A 49 -20.94 11.33 -37.45
CA GLU A 49 -20.27 10.06 -37.18
C GLU A 49 -20.19 9.71 -35.68
N GLU A 50 -20.19 10.71 -34.80
CA GLU A 50 -20.18 10.54 -33.35
C GLU A 50 -21.60 10.25 -32.83
N ASP A 51 -22.59 10.94 -33.36
CA ASP A 51 -23.99 10.74 -33.01
C ASP A 51 -24.49 9.36 -33.49
N GLU A 52 -24.02 8.89 -34.66
CA GLU A 52 -24.25 7.52 -35.12
C GLU A 52 -23.61 6.45 -34.21
N GLY A 53 -22.44 6.74 -33.62
CA GLY A 53 -21.79 5.81 -32.68
C GLY A 53 -22.53 5.77 -31.34
N ASP A 54 -22.94 6.92 -30.82
CA ASP A 54 -23.82 7.01 -29.64
C ASP A 54 -25.08 6.15 -29.82
N ASP A 55 -25.74 6.24 -30.99
CA ASP A 55 -26.95 5.45 -31.27
C ASP A 55 -26.67 3.94 -31.39
N ARG A 56 -25.53 3.54 -31.96
CA ARG A 56 -25.13 2.12 -32.03
C ARG A 56 -24.78 1.54 -30.66
N LEU A 57 -24.11 2.32 -29.82
CA LEU A 57 -23.79 1.92 -28.46
C LEU A 57 -25.07 1.72 -27.63
N LEU A 58 -26.05 2.61 -27.78
CA LEU A 58 -27.39 2.45 -27.21
C LEU A 58 -28.15 1.25 -27.79
N GLY A 59 -27.95 0.93 -29.06
CA GLY A 59 -28.49 -0.29 -29.68
C GLY A 59 -27.95 -1.59 -29.07
N SER A 60 -26.78 -1.54 -28.42
CA SER A 60 -26.12 -2.68 -27.76
C SER A 60 -26.15 -2.57 -26.23
N VAL A 61 -27.09 -1.79 -25.69
CA VAL A 61 -27.12 -1.43 -24.27
C VAL A 61 -27.13 -2.63 -23.31
N ASP A 62 -27.82 -3.71 -23.69
CA ASP A 62 -27.95 -4.92 -22.87
C ASP A 62 -26.67 -5.77 -22.84
N GLU A 63 -25.70 -5.48 -23.71
CA GLU A 63 -24.41 -6.17 -23.75
C GLU A 63 -23.40 -5.61 -22.75
N PHE A 64 -23.70 -4.49 -22.10
CA PHE A 64 -22.80 -3.79 -21.18
C PHE A 64 -23.42 -3.61 -19.79
N TRP A 65 -22.55 -3.44 -18.79
CA TRP A 65 -22.98 -2.89 -17.51
C TRP A 65 -22.86 -1.38 -17.55
N TRP A 66 -23.76 -0.71 -16.83
CA TRP A 66 -23.83 0.74 -16.82
C TRP A 66 -23.78 1.28 -15.41
N PHE A 67 -23.06 2.38 -15.23
CA PHE A 67 -23.06 3.13 -13.98
C PHE A 67 -23.31 4.63 -14.21
N PRO A 68 -24.00 5.30 -13.28
CA PRO A 68 -24.40 6.69 -13.46
C PRO A 68 -23.26 7.65 -13.11
N HIS A 69 -23.15 8.73 -13.88
CA HIS A 69 -22.39 9.93 -13.51
C HIS A 69 -23.29 11.14 -13.22
N MET A 70 -22.72 12.32 -12.99
CA MET A 70 -23.46 13.58 -13.03
C MET A 70 -23.67 14.03 -14.47
N TRP A 71 -24.74 14.79 -14.77
CA TRP A 71 -25.14 15.21 -16.13
C TRP A 71 -24.00 15.78 -16.98
N SER A 72 -23.04 16.48 -16.38
CA SER A 72 -21.89 17.10 -17.05
C SER A 72 -20.54 16.57 -16.54
N HIS A 73 -20.50 15.36 -15.97
CA HIS A 73 -19.33 14.80 -15.26
C HIS A 73 -18.78 15.67 -14.11
N MET A 74 -19.56 16.66 -13.62
CA MET A 74 -19.13 17.50 -12.50
C MET A 74 -19.13 16.72 -11.18
N GLN A 75 -18.26 17.13 -10.28
CA GLN A 75 -18.18 16.52 -8.95
C GLN A 75 -19.29 17.13 -8.05
N PRO A 76 -20.12 16.33 -7.37
CA PRO A 76 -21.22 16.81 -6.53
C PRO A 76 -20.80 17.83 -5.47
N HIS A 77 -19.57 17.72 -4.96
CA HIS A 77 -19.03 18.63 -3.96
C HIS A 77 -18.56 19.99 -4.51
N LEU A 78 -18.55 20.17 -5.84
CA LEU A 78 -18.26 21.45 -6.50
C LEU A 78 -19.54 22.28 -6.71
N PHE A 79 -20.72 21.75 -6.38
CA PHE A 79 -21.96 22.50 -6.41
C PHE A 79 -22.13 23.28 -5.11
N HIS A 80 -22.15 24.61 -5.22
CA HIS A 80 -22.39 25.51 -4.09
C HIS A 80 -23.89 25.75 -3.81
N ASN A 81 -24.77 25.27 -4.70
CA ASN A 81 -26.22 25.43 -4.63
C ASN A 81 -26.91 24.07 -4.78
N GLU A 82 -27.71 23.70 -3.77
CA GLU A 82 -28.47 22.45 -3.74
C GLU A 82 -29.47 22.35 -4.90
N SER A 83 -30.15 23.45 -5.24
CA SER A 83 -31.10 23.46 -6.35
C SER A 83 -30.43 23.12 -7.69
N SER A 84 -29.23 23.64 -7.94
CA SER A 84 -28.46 23.36 -9.16
C SER A 84 -27.97 21.91 -9.20
N LEU A 85 -27.58 21.33 -8.05
CA LEU A 85 -27.25 19.91 -7.95
C LEU A 85 -28.47 19.04 -8.30
N VAL A 86 -29.62 19.35 -7.72
CA VAL A 86 -30.89 18.63 -7.94
C VAL A 86 -31.32 18.69 -9.41
N GLU A 87 -31.25 19.85 -10.06
CA GLU A 87 -31.56 19.99 -11.49
C GLU A 87 -30.66 19.12 -12.38
N GLN A 88 -29.35 19.11 -12.12
CA GLN A 88 -28.41 18.26 -12.85
C GLN A 88 -28.67 16.76 -12.60
N MET A 89 -29.05 16.38 -11.38
CA MET A 89 -29.45 15.01 -11.06
C MET A 89 -30.75 14.61 -11.76
N ILE A 90 -31.71 15.52 -11.92
CA ILE A 90 -32.96 15.28 -12.65
C ILE A 90 -32.70 15.07 -14.14
N LEU A 91 -31.84 15.90 -14.76
CA LEU A 91 -31.46 15.73 -16.17
C LEU A 91 -30.77 14.38 -16.39
N ASN A 92 -29.82 14.03 -15.53
CA ASN A 92 -29.14 12.75 -15.63
C ASN A 92 -30.08 11.57 -15.39
N LYS A 93 -31.04 11.69 -14.46
CA LYS A 93 -32.08 10.68 -14.25
C LYS A 93 -32.97 10.50 -15.48
N LYS A 94 -33.35 11.58 -16.17
CA LYS A 94 -34.16 11.50 -17.40
C LYS A 94 -33.43 10.75 -18.51
N PHE A 95 -32.14 11.00 -18.69
CA PHE A 95 -31.30 10.26 -19.63
C PHE A 95 -31.05 8.82 -19.19
N ALA A 96 -30.89 8.57 -17.88
CA ALA A 96 -30.78 7.22 -17.34
C ALA A 96 -32.05 6.37 -17.52
N LEU A 97 -33.22 6.95 -17.80
CA LEU A 97 -34.46 6.19 -18.03
C LEU A 97 -34.48 5.48 -19.39
N VAL A 98 -33.58 5.84 -20.32
CA VAL A 98 -33.39 5.11 -21.59
C VAL A 98 -32.32 4.01 -21.49
N LEU A 99 -31.73 3.78 -20.30
CA LEU A 99 -30.70 2.77 -20.05
C LEU A 99 -31.13 1.79 -18.92
N PRO A 100 -30.80 0.50 -18.98
CA PRO A 100 -31.03 -0.45 -17.89
C PRO A 100 -30.10 -0.12 -16.70
N ARG A 101 -30.72 0.10 -15.53
CA ARG A 101 -30.09 0.64 -14.31
C ARG A 101 -29.14 -0.33 -13.59
N GLN A 102 -27.96 0.15 -13.18
CA GLN A 102 -27.34 -0.10 -11.86
C GLN A 102 -26.47 1.10 -11.41
N THR A 103 -26.23 1.26 -10.10
CA THR A 103 -25.49 2.39 -9.50
C THR A 103 -24.14 1.96 -8.93
N CYS A 104 -23.06 2.65 -9.28
CA CYS A 104 -21.81 2.66 -8.49
C CYS A 104 -21.10 4.01 -8.69
N GLY A 105 -20.43 4.52 -7.65
CA GLY A 105 -19.74 5.81 -7.68
C GLY A 105 -18.22 5.67 -7.59
N LEU A 106 -17.49 6.38 -8.44
CA LEU A 106 -16.21 7.05 -8.15
C LEU A 106 -15.74 7.88 -9.38
N PHE A 107 -14.86 8.86 -9.13
CA PHE A 107 -14.35 9.88 -10.08
C PHE A 107 -12.97 9.50 -10.65
N THR A 108 -12.70 9.83 -11.93
CA THR A 108 -11.35 9.89 -12.51
C THR A 108 -11.22 10.97 -13.61
N HIS A 109 -9.98 11.44 -13.83
CA HIS A 109 -9.57 12.39 -14.88
C HIS A 109 -9.24 11.66 -16.20
N THR A 110 -9.45 12.35 -17.34
CA THR A 110 -9.19 11.86 -18.69
C THR A 110 -7.76 12.18 -19.13
N ILE A 111 -7.03 11.18 -19.63
CA ILE A 111 -5.77 11.34 -20.39
C ILE A 111 -6.04 10.72 -21.77
N PHE A 112 -5.85 11.49 -22.85
CA PHE A 112 -6.04 10.97 -24.20
C PHE A 112 -4.91 10.00 -24.57
N TYR A 113 -5.21 8.93 -25.31
CA TYR A 113 -4.23 7.90 -25.70
C TYR A 113 -2.95 8.47 -26.33
N LYS A 114 -3.09 9.51 -27.17
CA LYS A 114 -1.97 10.21 -27.82
C LYS A 114 -1.19 11.14 -26.89
N GLU A 115 -1.80 11.53 -25.78
CA GLU A 115 -1.28 12.47 -24.80
C GLU A 115 -0.84 11.77 -23.51
N TYR A 116 -0.84 10.43 -23.51
CA TYR A 116 -0.29 9.65 -22.41
C TYR A 116 1.17 10.08 -22.19
N PRO A 117 1.59 10.39 -20.96
CA PRO A 117 2.98 10.73 -20.67
C PRO A 117 3.92 9.61 -21.15
N GLY A 118 4.83 9.91 -22.08
CA GLY A 118 5.68 8.89 -22.72
C GLY A 118 5.10 8.27 -24.00
N GLY A 119 3.86 8.61 -24.35
CA GLY A 119 3.17 8.26 -25.59
C GLY A 119 2.42 6.91 -25.54
N PRO A 120 1.64 6.61 -26.59
CA PRO A 120 0.87 5.37 -26.77
C PRO A 120 1.61 4.07 -26.44
N LYS A 121 2.88 3.97 -26.83
CA LYS A 121 3.71 2.77 -26.64
C LYS A 121 4.00 2.48 -25.17
N GLU A 122 4.04 3.51 -24.34
CA GLU A 122 4.30 3.38 -22.91
C GLU A 122 3.07 2.85 -22.17
N LEU A 123 1.89 3.29 -22.60
CA LEU A 123 0.61 2.76 -22.16
C LEU A 123 0.44 1.29 -22.58
N ASP A 124 0.79 0.93 -23.82
CA ASP A 124 0.76 -0.47 -24.30
C ASP A 124 1.68 -1.38 -23.49
N LYS A 125 2.88 -0.90 -23.13
CA LYS A 125 3.80 -1.63 -22.23
C LYS A 125 3.22 -1.81 -20.83
N SER A 126 2.63 -0.76 -20.27
CA SER A 126 1.99 -0.78 -18.94
C SER A 126 0.81 -1.76 -18.88
N ILE A 127 -0.02 -1.81 -19.93
CA ILE A 127 -1.18 -2.72 -20.06
C ILE A 127 -0.74 -4.19 -20.15
N GLN A 128 0.38 -4.48 -20.81
CA GLN A 128 0.90 -5.85 -20.95
C GLN A 128 1.77 -6.32 -19.78
N GLY A 129 1.79 -5.56 -18.66
CA GLY A 129 2.57 -5.91 -17.47
C GLY A 129 4.07 -5.72 -17.64
N GLY A 130 4.48 -4.87 -18.59
CA GLY A 130 5.87 -4.48 -18.82
C GLY A 130 6.37 -3.52 -17.75
N GLU A 131 7.27 -4.03 -16.91
CA GLU A 131 8.29 -3.32 -16.12
C GLU A 131 7.91 -2.47 -14.91
N LEU A 132 6.65 -2.41 -14.50
CA LEU A 132 6.31 -1.66 -13.29
C LEU A 132 5.56 -2.52 -12.27
N PHE A 133 6.01 -2.40 -11.02
CA PHE A 133 5.38 -2.83 -9.75
C PHE A 133 5.84 -4.16 -9.12
N PHE A 134 6.97 -4.08 -8.42
CA PHE A 134 7.24 -4.90 -7.23
C PHE A 134 7.23 -4.03 -5.96
N THR A 135 6.07 -3.53 -5.53
CA THR A 135 5.99 -2.69 -4.32
C THR A 135 6.23 -3.51 -3.05
N VAL A 136 7.30 -3.20 -2.31
CA VAL A 136 7.50 -3.72 -0.95
C VAL A 136 6.66 -2.94 0.06
N VAL A 137 5.94 -3.62 0.95
CA VAL A 137 5.17 -2.98 2.03
C VAL A 137 5.74 -3.38 3.39
N LEU A 138 6.48 -2.47 4.04
CA LEU A 138 7.18 -2.70 5.32
C LEU A 138 6.39 -2.21 6.56
N ASN A 139 6.52 -2.90 7.72
CA ASN A 139 5.83 -2.68 9.02
C ASN A 139 6.67 -1.84 10.01
N PRO A 140 6.12 -0.92 10.86
CA PRO A 140 6.78 0.13 11.67
C PRO A 140 8.06 -0.09 12.47
N VAL A 141 8.64 -1.29 12.56
CA VAL A 141 9.80 -1.47 13.44
C VAL A 141 11.07 -1.72 12.66
N ARG A 142 12.02 -0.78 12.78
CA ARG A 142 13.36 -0.84 12.18
C ARG A 142 13.37 -0.96 10.64
N THR A 143 12.27 -0.62 9.96
CA THR A 143 12.21 -0.61 8.48
C THR A 143 13.25 0.29 7.84
N THR A 144 13.67 1.37 8.49
CA THR A 144 14.63 2.31 7.90
C THR A 144 16.00 1.65 7.76
N ALA A 145 16.35 0.66 8.59
CA ALA A 145 17.56 -0.13 8.42
C ALA A 145 17.47 -0.97 7.13
N LEU A 146 16.40 -1.74 6.99
CA LEU A 146 16.14 -2.53 5.79
C LEU A 146 16.08 -1.66 4.53
N TYR A 147 15.37 -0.53 4.59
CA TYR A 147 15.33 0.48 3.53
C TYR A 147 16.73 0.93 3.14
N LEU A 148 17.58 1.30 4.11
CA LEU A 148 18.93 1.77 3.81
C LEU A 148 19.80 0.67 3.20
N PHE A 149 19.64 -0.58 3.64
CA PHE A 149 20.38 -1.69 3.07
C PHE A 149 19.88 -2.04 1.66
N LEU A 150 18.57 -1.98 1.41
CA LEU A 150 17.99 -2.18 0.08
C LEU A 150 18.55 -1.18 -0.94
N VAL A 151 18.60 0.12 -0.60
CA VAL A 151 19.13 1.15 -1.52
C VAL A 151 20.65 1.08 -1.74
N MET A 152 21.38 0.22 -1.02
CA MET A 152 22.78 -0.06 -1.34
C MET A 152 22.91 -0.96 -2.57
N HIS A 153 21.87 -1.72 -2.91
CA HIS A 153 21.87 -2.60 -4.07
C HIS A 153 21.68 -1.78 -5.36
N PRO A 154 22.54 -1.93 -6.38
CA PRO A 154 22.50 -1.10 -7.58
C PRO A 154 21.18 -1.23 -8.35
N SER A 155 20.60 -2.43 -8.38
CA SER A 155 19.33 -2.73 -9.05
C SER A 155 18.07 -2.50 -8.20
N ILE A 156 18.17 -1.87 -7.03
CA ILE A 156 17.01 -1.60 -6.16
C ILE A 156 16.91 -0.10 -5.92
N LEU A 157 15.80 0.50 -6.36
CA LEU A 157 15.55 1.92 -6.26
C LEU A 157 14.36 2.18 -5.34
N SER A 158 14.51 3.17 -4.47
CA SER A 158 13.44 3.61 -3.58
C SER A 158 12.63 4.76 -4.20
N ASN A 159 11.43 4.98 -3.67
CA ASN A 159 10.70 6.23 -3.86
C ASN A 159 11.51 7.47 -3.44
N SER A 160 11.20 8.59 -4.10
CA SER A 160 11.58 9.94 -3.73
C SER A 160 11.00 10.30 -2.35
N PRO A 161 11.70 11.10 -1.53
CA PRO A 161 11.22 11.44 -0.20
C PRO A 161 10.03 12.41 -0.26
N SER A 162 9.05 12.17 0.61
CA SER A 162 7.94 13.09 0.88
C SER A 162 8.38 14.21 1.83
N PRO A 163 8.01 15.48 1.59
CA PRO A 163 8.29 16.57 2.53
C PRO A 163 7.55 16.43 3.86
N LYS A 164 6.47 15.63 3.91
CA LYS A 164 5.66 15.43 5.12
C LYS A 164 5.96 14.12 5.83
N THR A 165 6.26 13.07 5.07
CA THR A 165 6.35 11.69 5.57
C THR A 165 7.73 11.07 5.33
N PHE A 166 8.71 11.87 4.90
CA PHE A 166 10.11 11.52 4.69
C PHE A 166 10.25 10.30 3.76
N GLU A 167 10.84 9.20 4.23
CA GLU A 167 11.01 8.00 3.43
C GLU A 167 9.69 7.28 3.09
N GLU A 168 8.58 7.60 3.79
CA GLU A 168 7.29 6.92 3.60
C GLU A 168 6.36 7.65 2.62
N VAL A 169 5.70 6.90 1.73
CA VAL A 169 4.70 7.46 0.81
C VAL A 169 3.32 7.55 1.47
N GLN A 170 2.96 6.53 2.26
CA GLN A 170 1.69 6.40 2.97
C GLN A 170 0.46 6.57 2.06
N PHE A 171 0.49 5.98 0.87
CA PHE A 171 -0.59 6.02 -0.11
C PHE A 171 -1.78 5.14 0.29
N PHE A 172 -1.57 3.83 0.52
CA PHE A 172 -2.68 2.86 0.64
C PHE A 172 -3.49 2.94 1.95
N ASN A 173 -2.99 3.55 3.03
CA ASN A 173 -3.61 3.45 4.36
C ASN A 173 -4.81 4.39 4.60
N ARG A 174 -4.76 5.65 4.15
CA ARG A 174 -5.77 6.69 4.50
C ARG A 174 -5.96 7.71 3.37
N ASN A 175 -5.61 8.97 3.63
CA ASN A 175 -6.07 10.13 2.88
C ASN A 175 -5.33 10.31 1.55
N ASN A 176 -4.06 9.91 1.48
CA ASN A 176 -3.25 10.04 0.27
C ASN A 176 -3.79 9.16 -0.87
N TYR A 177 -4.48 8.05 -0.58
CA TYR A 177 -5.10 7.20 -1.58
C TYR A 177 -6.05 7.97 -2.51
N HIS A 178 -6.78 8.95 -1.98
CA HIS A 178 -7.73 9.75 -2.73
C HIS A 178 -7.08 10.79 -3.64
N ARG A 179 -5.75 10.95 -3.58
CA ARG A 179 -5.00 11.85 -4.48
C ARG A 179 -4.76 11.24 -5.86
N GLY A 180 -5.15 9.98 -6.06
CA GLY A 180 -5.05 9.29 -7.34
C GLY A 180 -3.72 8.56 -7.54
N ILE A 181 -3.70 7.70 -8.58
CA ILE A 181 -2.53 6.87 -8.91
C ILE A 181 -1.37 7.75 -9.39
N ASP A 182 -1.63 8.79 -10.17
CA ASP A 182 -0.59 9.70 -10.66
C ASP A 182 0.22 10.31 -9.50
N TRP A 183 -0.47 10.73 -8.44
CA TRP A 183 0.18 11.23 -7.23
C TRP A 183 1.10 10.18 -6.59
N TYR A 184 0.73 8.90 -6.62
CA TYR A 184 1.58 7.80 -6.14
C TYR A 184 2.77 7.56 -7.08
N MET A 185 2.54 7.62 -8.39
CA MET A 185 3.56 7.40 -9.42
C MET A 185 4.63 8.48 -9.42
N ASP A 186 4.29 9.73 -9.10
CA ASP A 186 5.24 10.86 -8.99
C ASP A 186 6.34 10.63 -7.94
N PHE A 187 6.15 9.68 -7.02
CA PHE A 187 7.18 9.30 -6.06
C PHE A 187 8.26 8.41 -6.66
N PHE A 188 8.02 7.76 -7.79
CA PHE A 188 8.96 6.80 -8.36
C PHE A 188 9.68 7.41 -9.57
N PRO A 189 10.98 7.13 -9.73
CA PRO A 189 11.68 7.52 -10.94
C PRO A 189 11.07 6.80 -12.14
N VAL A 190 11.11 7.45 -13.31
CA VAL A 190 10.85 6.75 -14.57
C VAL A 190 11.93 5.67 -14.73
N PRO A 191 11.56 4.39 -14.89
CA PRO A 191 12.54 3.33 -15.06
C PRO A 191 13.49 3.66 -16.21
N SER A 192 14.76 3.33 -16.03
CA SER A 192 15.68 3.35 -17.15
C SER A 192 15.25 2.31 -18.20
N ASN A 193 15.65 2.46 -19.47
CA ASN A 193 15.41 1.43 -20.51
C ASN A 193 16.11 0.07 -20.22
N VAL A 194 16.69 -0.11 -19.02
CA VAL A 194 17.38 -1.32 -18.58
C VAL A 194 16.42 -2.11 -17.69
N THR A 195 16.20 -3.36 -18.08
CA THR A 195 15.17 -4.28 -17.61
C THR A 195 15.38 -4.85 -16.19
N THR A 196 16.12 -4.14 -15.32
CA THR A 196 16.66 -4.71 -14.06
C THR A 196 16.29 -3.96 -12.78
N ASP A 197 15.59 -2.83 -12.84
CA ASP A 197 15.39 -1.97 -11.67
C ASP A 197 14.16 -2.36 -10.83
N PHE A 198 14.39 -2.83 -9.60
CA PHE A 198 13.34 -3.09 -8.62
C PHE A 198 12.98 -1.81 -7.87
N LEU A 199 11.79 -1.29 -8.14
CA LEU A 199 11.23 -0.16 -7.39
C LEU A 199 10.58 -0.64 -6.09
N PHE A 200 10.83 0.05 -4.98
CA PHE A 200 10.13 -0.21 -3.73
C PHE A 200 9.73 1.07 -2.99
N GLU A 201 8.73 0.96 -2.13
CA GLU A 201 8.45 1.98 -1.12
C GLU A 201 8.46 1.38 0.27
N LYS A 202 8.37 2.22 1.29
CA LYS A 202 8.25 1.75 2.67
C LYS A 202 7.26 2.61 3.43
N SER A 203 6.12 2.02 3.78
CA SER A 203 5.13 2.69 4.64
C SER A 203 4.69 1.79 5.78
N ALA A 204 5.27 2.08 6.95
CA ALA A 204 5.00 1.41 8.21
C ALA A 204 3.49 1.21 8.45
N ASN A 205 2.72 2.27 8.22
CA ASN A 205 1.31 2.30 8.58
C ASN A 205 0.41 1.44 7.70
N TYR A 206 0.94 0.76 6.67
CA TYR A 206 0.17 -0.18 5.87
C TYR A 206 -0.12 -1.48 6.62
N PHE A 207 0.84 -1.99 7.39
CA PHE A 207 0.75 -3.33 7.98
C PHE A 207 -0.52 -3.53 8.81
N HIS A 208 -0.85 -2.56 9.66
CA HIS A 208 -2.03 -2.59 10.53
C HIS A 208 -3.26 -1.87 9.94
N SER A 209 -3.19 -1.39 8.70
CA SER A 209 -4.33 -0.77 8.03
C SER A 209 -5.33 -1.83 7.60
N GLU A 210 -6.62 -1.55 7.80
CA GLU A 210 -7.70 -2.42 7.31
C GLU A 210 -7.83 -2.37 5.78
N GLU A 211 -7.62 -1.18 5.20
CA GLU A 211 -7.87 -0.92 3.77
C GLU A 211 -6.66 -1.18 2.88
N ALA A 212 -5.43 -1.04 3.43
CA ALA A 212 -4.22 -1.09 2.63
C ALA A 212 -4.04 -2.41 1.84
N PRO A 213 -4.30 -3.61 2.40
CA PRO A 213 -4.12 -4.87 1.66
C PRO A 213 -4.99 -4.92 0.39
N LYS A 214 -6.28 -4.57 0.51
CA LYS A 214 -7.23 -4.58 -0.62
C LYS A 214 -6.82 -3.57 -1.70
N ARG A 215 -6.47 -2.36 -1.28
CA ARG A 215 -6.06 -1.28 -2.20
C ARG A 215 -4.74 -1.61 -2.90
N ALA A 216 -3.76 -2.13 -2.16
CA ALA A 216 -2.49 -2.57 -2.70
C ALA A 216 -2.68 -3.72 -3.70
N ALA A 217 -3.49 -4.74 -3.38
CA ALA A 217 -3.74 -5.84 -4.30
C ALA A 217 -4.50 -5.41 -5.56
N SER A 218 -5.32 -4.35 -5.46
CA SER A 218 -6.05 -3.80 -6.61
C SER A 218 -5.13 -3.04 -7.57
N LEU A 219 -4.12 -2.34 -7.04
CA LEU A 219 -3.19 -1.53 -7.85
C LEU A 219 -1.93 -2.31 -8.28
N VAL A 220 -1.37 -3.10 -7.36
CA VAL A 220 -0.09 -3.81 -7.51
C VAL A 220 -0.24 -5.29 -7.09
N PRO A 221 -1.06 -6.10 -7.79
CA PRO A 221 -1.38 -7.48 -7.38
C PRO A 221 -0.16 -8.41 -7.32
N LYS A 222 0.91 -8.12 -8.09
CA LYS A 222 2.15 -8.90 -8.14
C LYS A 222 3.23 -8.40 -7.16
N ALA A 223 2.90 -7.41 -6.35
CA ALA A 223 3.82 -6.85 -5.35
C ALA A 223 4.32 -7.91 -4.36
N LYS A 224 5.60 -7.80 -3.98
CA LYS A 224 6.22 -8.63 -2.94
C LYS A 224 6.16 -7.89 -1.61
N ILE A 225 5.45 -8.43 -0.63
CA ILE A 225 5.24 -7.84 0.69
C ILE A 225 6.34 -8.32 1.65
N ILE A 226 6.99 -7.42 2.38
CA ILE A 226 8.02 -7.78 3.36
C ILE A 226 7.63 -7.17 4.70
N THR A 227 7.47 -7.96 5.76
CA THR A 227 7.18 -7.42 7.10
C THR A 227 8.31 -7.79 8.06
N ILE A 228 8.63 -6.88 8.99
CA ILE A 228 9.67 -7.09 10.00
C ILE A 228 9.00 -7.18 11.36
N LEU A 229 9.24 -8.28 12.08
CA LEU A 229 8.65 -8.52 13.39
C LEU A 229 9.73 -8.45 14.48
N ILE A 230 9.43 -7.74 15.55
CA ILE A 230 10.21 -7.77 16.80
C ILE A 230 9.27 -8.12 17.96
N ASP A 231 9.78 -8.25 19.18
CA ASP A 231 8.95 -8.36 20.37
C ASP A 231 7.87 -7.24 20.39
N PRO A 232 6.57 -7.59 20.44
CA PRO A 232 5.48 -6.62 20.36
C PRO A 232 5.45 -5.66 21.56
N SER A 233 6.05 -6.04 22.69
CA SER A 233 6.25 -5.20 23.87
C SER A 233 7.28 -4.11 23.59
N ASP A 234 8.45 -4.49 23.06
CA ASP A 234 9.50 -3.55 22.66
C ASP A 234 9.02 -2.65 21.51
N ARG A 235 8.20 -3.18 20.60
CA ARG A 235 7.53 -2.42 19.54
C ARG A 235 6.63 -1.33 20.11
N ALA A 236 5.76 -1.68 21.06
CA ALA A 236 4.86 -0.74 21.71
C ALA A 236 5.63 0.35 22.46
N TYR A 237 6.67 -0.04 23.19
CA TYR A 237 7.52 0.89 23.92
C TYR A 237 8.28 1.85 22.98
N SER A 238 8.86 1.32 21.91
CA SER A 238 9.54 2.13 20.91
C SER A 238 8.59 3.12 20.23
N TRP A 239 7.32 2.75 20.03
CA TRP A 239 6.32 3.66 19.48
C TRP A 239 5.95 4.77 20.47
N TYR A 240 5.76 4.46 21.74
CA TYR A 240 5.55 5.46 22.79
C TYR A 240 6.71 6.47 22.84
N GLN A 241 7.96 5.99 22.84
CA GLN A 241 9.14 6.85 22.83
C GLN A 241 9.25 7.69 21.54
N HIS A 242 8.82 7.13 20.41
CA HIS A 242 8.72 7.88 19.15
C HIS A 242 7.71 9.03 19.24
N GLN A 243 6.54 8.80 19.85
CA GLN A 243 5.54 9.85 20.06
C GLN A 243 6.06 10.93 21.00
N ARG A 244 6.74 10.55 22.10
CA ARG A 244 7.39 11.53 23.00
C ARG A 244 8.40 12.41 22.29
N SER A 245 9.22 11.85 21.40
CA SER A 245 10.22 12.64 20.65
C SER A 245 9.60 13.58 19.60
N HIS A 246 8.32 13.40 19.27
CA HIS A 246 7.54 14.30 18.42
C HIS A 246 6.61 15.19 19.25
N GLU A 247 6.87 15.31 20.55
CA GLU A 247 6.14 16.19 21.47
C GLU A 247 4.63 15.91 21.52
N ASP A 248 4.23 14.64 21.30
CA ASP A 248 2.84 14.20 21.44
C ASP A 248 2.34 14.50 22.87
N PRO A 249 1.29 15.33 23.04
CA PRO A 249 0.87 15.78 24.36
C PRO A 249 0.49 14.64 25.30
N ALA A 250 -0.14 13.59 24.79
CA ALA A 250 -0.52 12.43 25.60
C ALA A 250 0.71 11.64 26.02
N ALA A 251 1.67 11.44 25.11
CA ALA A 251 2.90 10.70 25.42
C ALA A 251 3.82 11.43 26.41
N LEU A 252 3.80 12.77 26.40
CA LEU A 252 4.52 13.59 27.37
C LEU A 252 3.84 13.63 28.75
N ARG A 253 2.50 13.59 28.77
CA ARG A 253 1.70 13.69 30.00
C ARG A 253 1.63 12.39 30.79
N PHE A 254 1.49 11.26 30.11
CA PHE A 254 1.27 9.96 30.74
C PHE A 254 2.50 9.06 30.64
N SER A 255 2.79 8.31 31.70
CA SER A 255 3.82 7.27 31.69
C SER A 255 3.45 6.12 30.75
N PHE A 256 4.43 5.31 30.36
CA PHE A 256 4.17 4.18 29.47
C PHE A 256 3.20 3.17 30.11
N TYR A 257 3.36 2.88 31.41
CA TYR A 257 2.48 1.98 32.13
C TYR A 257 1.03 2.47 32.14
N GLU A 258 0.79 3.76 32.40
CA GLU A 258 -0.55 4.37 32.35
C GLU A 258 -1.16 4.28 30.94
N VAL A 259 -0.35 4.43 29.89
CA VAL A 259 -0.81 4.27 28.50
C VAL A 259 -1.25 2.84 28.23
N ILE A 260 -0.43 1.84 28.52
CA ILE A 260 -0.74 0.45 28.17
C ILE A 260 -1.85 -0.16 29.03
N SER A 261 -1.96 0.26 30.30
CA SER A 261 -2.98 -0.20 31.25
C SER A 261 -4.27 0.62 31.23
N ALA A 262 -4.40 1.61 30.33
CA ALA A 262 -5.54 2.49 30.25
C ALA A 262 -6.86 1.70 30.11
N GLY A 263 -7.77 1.90 31.08
CA GLY A 263 -9.07 1.27 31.09
C GLY A 263 -10.10 1.95 30.19
N PRO A 264 -11.31 1.38 30.04
CA PRO A 264 -12.35 1.93 29.17
C PRO A 264 -12.77 3.37 29.53
N ARG A 265 -12.68 3.76 30.81
CA ARG A 265 -13.04 5.09 31.31
C ARG A 265 -11.91 6.13 31.22
N ALA A 266 -10.74 5.77 30.72
CA ALA A 266 -9.61 6.69 30.57
C ALA A 266 -9.92 7.84 29.58
N PRO A 267 -9.17 8.95 29.61
CA PRO A 267 -9.29 10.03 28.62
C PRO A 267 -9.16 9.52 27.18
N SER A 268 -9.83 10.18 26.23
CA SER A 268 -9.85 9.73 24.83
C SER A 268 -8.47 9.80 24.18
N GLU A 269 -7.66 10.81 24.50
CA GLU A 269 -6.29 10.94 24.02
C GLU A 269 -5.39 9.80 24.53
N LEU A 270 -5.59 9.37 25.79
CA LEU A 270 -4.84 8.27 26.39
C LEU A 270 -5.17 6.94 25.72
N ARG A 271 -6.46 6.64 25.53
CA ARG A 271 -6.92 5.44 24.81
C ARG A 271 -6.48 5.43 23.34
N ALA A 272 -6.46 6.60 22.69
CA ALA A 272 -5.98 6.71 21.31
C ALA A 272 -4.49 6.37 21.20
N LEU A 273 -3.66 6.86 22.14
CA LEU A 273 -2.24 6.51 22.21
C LEU A 273 -2.05 5.02 22.53
N GLN A 274 -2.78 4.49 23.52
CA GLN A 274 -2.78 3.06 23.86
C GLN A 274 -3.06 2.19 22.63
N LYS A 275 -4.13 2.50 21.88
CA LYS A 275 -4.50 1.74 20.68
C LYS A 275 -3.37 1.74 19.64
N ARG A 276 -2.71 2.88 19.43
CA ARG A 276 -1.56 3.00 18.49
C ARG A 276 -0.31 2.25 18.98
N CYS A 277 -0.12 2.14 20.30
CA CYS A 277 0.94 1.34 20.92
C CYS A 277 0.68 -0.17 20.83
N LEU A 278 -0.55 -0.62 21.11
CA LEU A 278 -0.84 -2.04 21.30
C LEU A 278 -1.32 -2.76 20.02
N VAL A 279 -2.32 -2.21 19.33
CA VAL A 279 -3.00 -2.92 18.23
C VAL A 279 -2.07 -3.35 17.09
N PRO A 280 -1.09 -2.55 16.65
CA PRO A 280 -0.19 -3.00 15.58
C PRO A 280 0.77 -4.13 16.00
N GLY A 281 0.81 -4.50 17.29
CA GLY A 281 1.49 -5.69 17.80
C GLY A 281 0.71 -6.99 17.61
N TRP A 282 -0.55 -6.95 17.15
CA TRP A 282 -1.37 -8.13 16.86
C TRP A 282 -0.98 -8.79 15.52
N TYR A 283 0.26 -9.26 15.44
CA TYR A 283 0.89 -9.66 14.16
C TYR A 283 0.10 -10.71 13.39
N ALA A 284 -0.42 -11.74 14.07
CA ALA A 284 -1.19 -12.80 13.42
C ALA A 284 -2.40 -12.24 12.67
N SER A 285 -3.22 -11.41 13.33
CA SER A 285 -4.42 -10.81 12.76
C SER A 285 -4.11 -9.94 11.55
N HIS A 286 -3.03 -9.15 11.61
CA HIS A 286 -2.63 -8.31 10.49
C HIS A 286 -2.10 -9.14 9.33
N ILE A 287 -1.26 -10.15 9.58
CA ILE A 287 -0.73 -11.05 8.53
C ILE A 287 -1.88 -11.78 7.85
N GLU A 288 -2.84 -12.33 8.59
CA GLU A 288 -4.02 -13.00 8.01
C GLU A 288 -4.81 -12.07 7.09
N ARG A 289 -4.96 -10.79 7.45
CA ARG A 289 -5.60 -9.80 6.57
C ARG A 289 -4.84 -9.61 5.26
N TRP A 290 -3.52 -9.56 5.29
CA TRP A 290 -2.70 -9.48 4.07
C TRP A 290 -2.84 -10.75 3.22
N LEU A 291 -2.91 -11.92 3.87
CA LEU A 291 -3.04 -13.22 3.20
C LEU A 291 -4.39 -13.43 2.50
N VAL A 292 -5.42 -12.64 2.82
CA VAL A 292 -6.69 -12.63 2.06
C VAL A 292 -6.48 -12.16 0.62
N TYR A 293 -5.50 -11.28 0.39
CA TYR A 293 -5.28 -10.62 -0.91
C TYR A 293 -3.97 -11.00 -1.59
N PHE A 294 -2.95 -11.35 -0.80
CA PHE A 294 -1.64 -11.76 -1.31
C PHE A 294 -1.35 -13.20 -0.90
N PRO A 295 -0.97 -14.09 -1.84
CA PRO A 295 -0.63 -15.45 -1.51
C PRO A 295 0.65 -15.53 -0.65
N PRO A 296 0.85 -16.59 0.14
CA PRO A 296 1.99 -16.72 1.05
C PRO A 296 3.36 -16.51 0.39
N PHE A 297 3.56 -16.94 -0.86
CA PHE A 297 4.83 -16.77 -1.58
C PHE A 297 5.16 -15.33 -1.95
N GLN A 298 4.19 -14.40 -1.87
CA GLN A 298 4.40 -12.96 -2.02
C GLN A 298 4.66 -12.28 -0.67
N LEU A 299 4.77 -13.02 0.44
CA LEU A 299 5.00 -12.46 1.76
C LEU A 299 6.30 -13.01 2.37
N LEU A 300 7.23 -12.12 2.70
CA LEU A 300 8.41 -12.42 3.50
C LEU A 300 8.26 -11.84 4.91
N ILE A 301 8.54 -12.67 5.93
CA ILE A 301 8.48 -12.29 7.34
C ILE A 301 9.90 -12.32 7.91
N ILE A 302 10.45 -11.15 8.20
CA ILE A 302 11.81 -10.98 8.69
C ILE A 302 11.82 -10.94 10.22
N ASP A 303 12.75 -11.68 10.83
CA ASP A 303 13.10 -11.52 12.24
C ASP A 303 13.89 -10.22 12.44
N GLY A 304 13.27 -9.22 13.07
CA GLY A 304 13.88 -7.94 13.34
C GLY A 304 14.99 -7.98 14.39
N GLN A 305 15.13 -9.06 15.17
CA GLN A 305 16.30 -9.29 16.01
C GLN A 305 17.48 -9.76 15.16
N GLN A 306 17.26 -10.69 14.22
CA GLN A 306 18.27 -11.13 13.27
C GLN A 306 18.76 -9.98 12.39
N LEU A 307 17.86 -9.15 11.85
CA LEU A 307 18.24 -7.96 11.09
C LEU A 307 19.13 -6.99 11.90
N ARG A 308 18.99 -6.97 13.23
CA ARG A 308 19.82 -6.14 14.10
C ARG A 308 21.18 -6.77 14.38
N THR A 309 21.26 -8.09 14.53
CA THR A 309 22.49 -8.79 14.94
C THR A 309 23.33 -9.26 13.76
N ASP A 310 22.67 -9.69 12.69
CA ASP A 310 23.25 -10.25 11.47
C ASP A 310 22.42 -9.82 10.24
N PRO A 311 22.54 -8.55 9.82
CA PRO A 311 21.79 -8.03 8.67
C PRO A 311 22.21 -8.66 7.35
N ALA A 312 23.45 -9.15 7.21
CA ALA A 312 23.93 -9.71 5.95
C ALA A 312 23.14 -10.96 5.55
N THR A 313 22.92 -11.88 6.50
CA THR A 313 22.07 -13.07 6.29
C THR A 313 20.64 -12.70 5.92
N VAL A 314 20.05 -11.72 6.61
CA VAL A 314 18.69 -11.26 6.28
C VAL A 314 18.62 -10.64 4.89
N MET A 315 19.62 -9.86 4.49
CA MET A 315 19.65 -9.25 3.16
C MET A 315 19.87 -10.29 2.05
N ASP A 316 20.60 -11.37 2.31
CA ASP A 316 20.70 -12.53 1.40
C ASP A 316 19.33 -13.20 1.18
N GLU A 317 18.56 -13.42 2.25
CA GLU A 317 17.18 -13.92 2.16
C GLU A 317 16.27 -12.97 1.38
N VAL A 318 16.39 -11.66 1.63
CA VAL A 318 15.62 -10.62 0.91
C VAL A 318 15.96 -10.64 -0.58
N GLN A 319 17.23 -10.73 -0.96
CA GLN A 319 17.64 -10.79 -2.36
C GLN A 319 17.07 -12.02 -3.07
N LYS A 320 17.15 -13.19 -2.42
CA LYS A 320 16.55 -14.44 -2.94
C LYS A 320 15.03 -14.32 -3.09
N PHE A 321 14.36 -13.76 -2.08
CA PHE A 321 12.92 -13.53 -2.13
C PHE A 321 12.53 -12.56 -3.25
N LEU A 322 13.30 -11.49 -3.46
CA LEU A 322 13.08 -10.53 -4.55
C LEU A 322 13.45 -11.11 -5.92
N GLY A 323 14.37 -12.06 -5.99
CA GLY A 323 14.89 -12.59 -7.24
C GLY A 323 15.77 -11.57 -7.97
N VAL A 324 16.42 -10.68 -7.23
CA VAL A 324 17.25 -9.61 -7.78
C VAL A 324 18.60 -10.13 -8.25
N SER A 325 19.10 -9.58 -9.35
CA SER A 325 20.40 -9.90 -9.94
C SER A 325 21.08 -8.63 -10.45
N PRO A 326 22.42 -8.49 -10.32
CA PRO A 326 23.35 -9.42 -9.69
C PRO A 326 23.20 -9.44 -8.17
N HIS A 327 23.66 -10.51 -7.52
CA HIS A 327 23.64 -10.60 -6.06
C HIS A 327 24.66 -9.62 -5.44
N TYR A 328 24.26 -8.88 -4.42
CA TYR A 328 25.06 -7.94 -3.67
C TYR A 328 25.57 -8.56 -2.36
N ASN A 329 26.88 -8.44 -2.10
CA ASN A 329 27.52 -9.00 -0.91
C ASN A 329 27.45 -8.04 0.28
N TYR A 330 26.39 -8.17 1.08
CA TYR A 330 26.21 -7.36 2.28
C TYR A 330 27.22 -7.65 3.41
N SER A 331 27.87 -8.81 3.41
CA SER A 331 28.91 -9.14 4.41
C SER A 331 30.16 -8.29 4.26
N GLU A 332 30.46 -7.84 3.05
CA GLU A 332 31.58 -6.93 2.76
C GLU A 332 31.17 -5.46 2.82
N ALA A 333 29.88 -5.17 2.57
CA ALA A 333 29.36 -3.81 2.51
C ALA A 333 28.85 -3.27 3.86
N LEU A 334 28.61 -4.13 4.85
CA LEU A 334 28.14 -3.75 6.18
C LEU A 334 29.22 -3.99 7.24
N THR A 335 29.30 -3.08 8.20
CA THR A 335 30.19 -3.19 9.37
C THR A 335 29.47 -2.79 10.64
N PHE A 336 29.86 -3.39 11.78
CA PHE A 336 29.29 -3.05 13.08
C PHE A 336 30.01 -1.86 13.70
N ASP A 337 29.27 -0.78 13.94
CA ASP A 337 29.79 0.41 14.61
C ASP A 337 29.53 0.32 16.12
N SER A 338 30.60 0.16 16.92
CA SER A 338 30.53 -0.02 18.37
C SER A 338 30.03 1.22 19.11
N HIS A 339 30.31 2.43 18.60
CA HIS A 339 29.85 3.68 19.19
C HIS A 339 28.35 3.88 18.97
N LYS A 340 27.87 3.54 17.78
CA LYS A 340 26.46 3.59 17.40
C LYS A 340 25.68 2.43 18.03
N GLY A 341 26.30 1.27 18.17
CA GLY A 341 25.69 0.02 18.65
C GLY A 341 24.81 -0.67 17.61
N PHE A 342 25.03 -0.39 16.32
CA PHE A 342 24.26 -0.92 15.18
C PHE A 342 25.16 -1.13 13.97
N TRP A 343 24.71 -1.98 13.05
CA TRP A 343 25.33 -2.14 11.73
C TRP A 343 25.12 -0.91 10.84
N CYS A 344 26.16 -0.56 10.09
CA CYS A 344 26.23 0.60 9.21
C CYS A 344 26.83 0.20 7.86
N GLN A 345 26.59 1.02 6.84
CA GLN A 345 27.26 0.86 5.55
C GLN A 345 28.75 1.20 5.70
N LEU A 346 29.60 0.32 5.20
CA LEU A 346 31.03 0.56 5.04
C LEU A 346 31.25 1.42 3.78
N LEU A 347 31.99 2.51 3.94
CA LEU A 347 32.42 3.38 2.85
C LEU A 347 33.94 3.21 2.62
N GLU A 348 34.44 3.81 1.54
CA GLU A 348 35.87 3.90 1.26
C GLU A 348 36.63 4.53 2.45
N GLU A 349 37.91 4.16 2.59
CA GLU A 349 38.81 4.61 3.67
C GLU A 349 38.37 4.21 5.09
N GLY A 350 37.47 3.23 5.24
CA GLY A 350 37.03 2.73 6.55
C GLY A 350 36.02 3.63 7.25
N LYS A 351 35.47 4.63 6.56
CA LYS A 351 34.37 5.48 7.08
C LYS A 351 33.07 4.68 7.13
N THR A 352 32.19 5.02 8.07
CA THR A 352 30.88 4.37 8.21
C THR A 352 29.75 5.35 7.93
N LYS A 353 28.73 4.89 7.18
CA LYS A 353 27.46 5.61 7.00
C LYS A 353 26.37 4.90 7.78
N CYS A 354 26.13 5.41 8.99
CA CYS A 354 25.12 4.88 9.90
C CYS A 354 23.75 5.55 9.73
N LEU A 355 22.72 4.88 10.22
CA LEU A 355 21.39 5.49 10.41
C LEU A 355 21.47 6.75 11.28
N GLY A 356 20.70 7.77 10.91
CA GLY A 356 20.66 9.07 11.60
C GLY A 356 20.25 9.00 13.08
N LYS A 357 20.41 10.12 13.80
CA LYS A 357 20.19 10.23 15.26
C LYS A 357 18.78 9.83 15.72
N SER A 358 17.77 9.98 14.86
CA SER A 358 16.38 9.59 15.14
C SER A 358 16.14 8.08 15.17
N LYS A 359 17.11 7.27 14.70
CA LYS A 359 17.01 5.81 14.61
C LYS A 359 18.00 5.18 15.61
N GLY A 360 17.51 4.30 16.47
CA GLY A 360 18.28 3.76 17.61
C GLY A 360 18.46 4.80 18.72
N ARG A 361 17.40 5.56 19.05
CA ARG A 361 17.41 6.53 20.15
C ARG A 361 17.75 5.82 21.46
N LYS A 362 18.62 6.43 22.26
CA LYS A 362 18.87 6.01 23.65
C LYS A 362 17.75 6.59 24.50
N TYR A 363 16.84 5.73 24.95
CA TYR A 363 15.82 6.05 25.94
C TYR A 363 15.95 5.06 27.11
N PRO A 364 15.42 5.40 28.30
CA PRO A 364 15.44 4.50 29.45
C PRO A 364 14.90 3.10 29.08
N PRO A 365 15.38 2.02 29.72
CA PRO A 365 14.76 0.71 29.54
C PRO A 365 13.29 0.75 30.00
N MET A 366 12.45 -0.06 29.36
CA MET A 366 11.08 -0.28 29.82
C MET A 366 11.10 -0.86 31.23
N ASP A 367 10.24 -0.33 32.11
CA ASP A 367 10.14 -0.79 33.49
C ASP A 367 9.64 -2.25 33.56
N PRO A 368 10.01 -3.01 34.61
CA PRO A 368 9.65 -4.43 34.73
C PRO A 368 8.14 -4.68 34.75
N ASP A 369 7.35 -3.81 35.37
CA ASP A 369 5.90 -3.96 35.50
C ASP A 369 5.20 -3.81 34.14
N SER A 370 5.61 -2.82 33.35
CA SER A 370 5.18 -2.68 31.95
C SER A 370 5.53 -3.90 31.11
N ARG A 371 6.74 -4.45 31.29
CA ARG A 371 7.16 -5.66 30.56
C ARG A 371 6.31 -6.87 30.94
N ALA A 372 6.06 -7.07 32.24
CA ALA A 372 5.23 -8.17 32.73
C ALA A 372 3.78 -8.05 32.22
N PHE A 373 3.21 -6.84 32.27
CA PHE A 373 1.89 -6.55 31.73
C PHE A 373 1.81 -6.89 30.23
N LEU A 374 2.77 -6.43 29.42
CA LEU A 374 2.75 -6.65 27.98
C LEU A 374 2.99 -8.11 27.59
N SER A 375 3.87 -8.82 28.32
CA SER A 375 4.07 -10.26 28.11
C SER A 375 2.78 -11.04 28.36
N SER A 376 2.03 -10.68 29.41
CA SER A 376 0.70 -11.26 29.64
C SER A 376 -0.32 -10.85 28.57
N TYR A 377 -0.32 -9.57 28.15
CA TYR A 377 -1.24 -9.04 27.16
C TYR A 377 -1.07 -9.70 25.77
N TYR A 378 0.17 -9.88 25.32
CA TYR A 378 0.47 -10.47 24.01
C TYR A 378 0.55 -11.99 24.00
N ARG A 379 0.41 -12.66 25.14
CA ARG A 379 0.54 -14.13 25.26
C ARG A 379 -0.26 -14.87 24.19
N GLU A 380 -1.57 -14.66 24.15
CA GLU A 380 -2.45 -15.34 23.19
C GLU A 380 -2.13 -14.92 21.74
N HIS A 381 -1.84 -13.64 21.50
CA HIS A 381 -1.45 -13.15 20.18
C HIS A 381 -0.15 -13.81 19.66
N ASN A 382 0.82 -14.06 20.54
CA ASN A 382 2.08 -14.73 20.21
C ASN A 382 1.87 -16.22 19.93
N VAL A 383 0.97 -16.88 20.66
CA VAL A 383 0.57 -18.27 20.39
C VAL A 383 -0.09 -18.37 19.00
N GLU A 384 -1.02 -17.47 18.68
CA GLU A 384 -1.66 -17.44 17.36
C GLU A 384 -0.68 -17.12 16.24
N LEU A 385 0.28 -16.22 16.48
CA LEU A 385 1.35 -15.96 15.52
C LEU A 385 2.20 -17.21 15.27
N SER A 386 2.56 -17.95 16.33
CA SER A 386 3.33 -19.18 16.20
C SER A 386 2.61 -20.22 15.35
N LYS A 387 1.31 -20.43 15.59
CA LYS A 387 0.46 -21.34 14.79
C LYS A 387 0.39 -20.88 13.33
N LEU A 388 0.20 -19.58 13.10
CA LEU A 388 0.16 -19.01 11.75
C LEU A 388 1.47 -19.23 10.99
N LEU A 389 2.62 -18.89 11.60
CA LEU A 389 3.92 -19.08 10.97
C LEU A 389 4.20 -20.56 10.66
N HIS A 390 3.81 -21.46 11.56
CA HIS A 390 3.91 -22.89 11.32
C HIS A 390 3.07 -23.35 10.10
N ARG A 391 1.83 -22.88 9.98
CA ARG A 391 0.97 -23.14 8.80
C ARG A 391 1.59 -22.61 7.50
N LEU A 392 2.28 -21.47 7.57
CA LEU A 392 2.94 -20.85 6.41
C LEU A 392 4.30 -21.47 6.08
N GLY A 393 4.77 -22.44 6.87
CA GLY A 393 6.12 -22.99 6.72
C GLY A 393 7.25 -21.99 7.01
N GLN A 394 6.95 -20.91 7.74
CA GLN A 394 7.90 -19.85 8.06
C GLN A 394 8.61 -20.15 9.38
N PRO A 395 9.92 -19.87 9.49
CA PRO A 395 10.65 -20.04 10.75
C PRO A 395 10.12 -19.09 11.83
N LEU A 396 10.15 -19.53 13.08
CA LEU A 396 9.77 -18.67 14.21
C LEU A 396 10.89 -17.65 14.51
N PRO A 397 10.58 -16.35 14.58
CA PRO A 397 11.52 -15.34 15.05
C PRO A 397 12.13 -15.71 16.41
N SER A 398 13.40 -15.38 16.60
CA SER A 398 14.17 -15.66 17.81
C SER A 398 13.49 -15.12 19.07
N TRP A 399 13.00 -13.87 19.05
CA TRP A 399 12.24 -13.26 20.14
C TRP A 399 10.96 -14.05 20.48
N LEU A 400 10.26 -14.57 19.46
CA LEU A 400 9.01 -15.30 19.65
C LEU A 400 9.28 -16.67 20.28
N ARG A 401 10.35 -17.36 19.87
CA ARG A 401 10.78 -18.61 20.51
C ARG A 401 11.08 -18.41 21.99
N GLN A 402 11.75 -17.32 22.35
CA GLN A 402 12.06 -16.98 23.74
C GLN A 402 10.79 -16.67 24.56
N GLU A 403 9.86 -15.88 24.01
CA GLU A 403 8.60 -15.57 24.70
C GLU A 403 7.75 -16.83 24.91
N LEU A 404 7.66 -17.73 23.93
CA LEU A 404 6.89 -18.96 24.06
C LEU A 404 7.51 -19.97 25.03
N GLN A 405 8.84 -19.96 25.19
CA GLN A 405 9.51 -20.79 26.20
C GLN A 405 9.15 -20.39 27.62
N LYS A 406 8.88 -19.11 27.89
CA LYS A 406 8.44 -18.61 29.20
C LYS A 406 7.03 -19.07 29.58
N LEU A 407 6.27 -19.62 28.64
CA LEU A 407 4.91 -20.13 28.84
C LEU A 407 4.88 -21.61 29.25
N ARG A 408 6.01 -22.32 29.11
CA ARG A 408 6.21 -23.69 29.58
C ARG A 408 6.74 -23.66 30.99
#